data_AF-A0A248KI55-F1
#
_entry.id   AF-A0A248KI55-F1
#
_cell.length_a   1.000
_cell.length_b   1.000
_cell.length_c   1.000
_cell.angle_alpha   90.00
_cell.angle_beta   90.00
_cell.angle_gamma   90.00
#
_symmetry.space_group_name_H-M   'P 1'
#
loop_
_entity.id
_entity.type
_entity.pdbx_description
1 polymer ?
#
loop_
_entity_poly.entity_id
_entity_poly.type
_entity_poly.pdbx_seq_one_letter_code
_entity_poly.pdbx_strand_id
1 'polypeptide(L)'
;MIVTYSIETSNNYMRFALESLYLQNRFSHRTCIIDVTSFYSIKDIIHCVRRNVYSTRFMFIGDAGVHSRALLPLITIESKWPLSRYYEAIRHCPGVDYKTVMDLLLAHRNMEHFSHREKTTVYGLLLKGSMIDAANEIGVRPSCFINESIDWLRC
;
A
#
# COMPACT_ATOMS: atom_id res chain seq x y z
N MET A 1 10.54 28.72 5.31
CA MET A 1 10.93 27.37 5.75
C MET A 1 10.70 26.43 4.57
N ILE A 2 11.75 25.80 4.02
CA ILE A 2 11.56 24.84 2.93
C ILE A 2 10.94 23.59 3.54
N VAL A 3 9.71 23.26 3.14
CA VAL A 3 9.02 22.05 3.62
C VAL A 3 9.71 20.84 3.00
N THR A 4 10.48 20.12 3.83
CA THR A 4 11.24 18.92 3.41
C THR A 4 10.44 17.63 3.58
N TYR A 5 9.16 17.70 3.92
CA TYR A 5 8.35 16.50 4.09
C TYR A 5 6.88 16.69 3.72
N SER A 6 6.24 15.58 3.38
CA SER A 6 4.79 15.46 3.30
C SER A 6 4.38 14.23 4.09
N ILE A 7 3.32 14.34 4.90
CA ILE A 7 2.80 13.24 5.72
C ILE A 7 1.35 13.01 5.33
N GLU A 8 1.06 11.81 4.86
CA GLU A 8 -0.23 11.40 4.29
C GLU A 8 -0.77 10.27 5.17
N THR A 9 -1.42 10.66 6.27
CA THR A 9 -2.06 9.77 7.24
C THR A 9 -3.34 10.40 7.79
N SER A 10 -4.33 9.56 8.12
CA SER A 10 -5.53 9.89 8.88
C SER A 10 -5.32 9.80 10.40
N ASN A 11 -4.20 9.22 10.85
CA ASN A 11 -3.85 9.15 12.27
C ASN A 11 -3.18 10.47 12.72
N ASN A 12 -3.96 11.32 13.39
CA ASN A 12 -3.49 12.62 13.88
C ASN A 12 -2.33 12.51 14.87
N TYR A 13 -2.32 11.50 15.75
CA TYR A 13 -1.21 11.32 16.71
C TYR A 13 0.10 11.03 15.99
N MET A 14 0.06 10.14 14.99
CA MET A 14 1.22 9.82 14.17
C MET A 14 1.69 11.02 13.36
N ARG A 15 0.76 11.80 12.80
CA ARG A 15 1.07 13.07 12.12
C ARG A 15 1.85 14.01 13.05
N PHE A 16 1.32 14.30 14.25
CA PHE A 16 1.99 15.18 15.20
C PHE A 16 3.37 14.66 15.63
N ALA A 17 3.50 13.35 15.87
CA ALA A 17 4.77 12.74 16.26
C ALA A 17 5.83 12.87 15.14
N LEU A 18 5.43 12.58 13.90
CA LEU A 18 6.31 12.71 12.73
C LEU A 18 6.70 14.17 12.46
N GLU A 19 5.74 15.09 12.50
CA GLU A 19 6.03 16.53 12.34
C GLU A 19 7.03 17.02 13.38
N SER A 20 6.87 16.59 14.64
CA SER A 20 7.81 16.91 15.72
C SER A 20 9.22 16.38 15.43
N LEU A 21 9.34 15.14 14.92
CA LEU A 21 10.63 14.57 14.53
C LEU A 21 11.31 15.39 13.42
N TYR A 22 10.56 15.82 12.39
CA TYR A 22 11.12 16.61 11.29
C TYR A 22 11.57 18.01 11.73
N LEU A 23 10.80 18.65 12.61
CA LEU A 23 11.15 19.95 13.18
C LEU A 23 12.46 19.90 13.98
N GLN A 24 12.71 18.79 14.68
CA GLN A 24 13.89 18.61 15.53
C GLN A 24 15.16 18.21 14.77
N ASN A 25 15.04 17.43 13.67
CA ASN A 25 16.19 16.69 13.12
C ASN A 25 16.67 17.16 11.74
N ARG A 26 16.03 18.16 11.12
CA ARG A 26 16.42 18.76 9.82
C ARG A 26 16.95 17.73 8.80
N PHE A 27 16.12 16.76 8.44
CA PHE A 27 16.48 15.74 7.46
C PHE A 27 16.76 16.36 6.08
N SER A 28 17.77 15.82 5.38
CA SER A 28 18.26 16.31 4.09
C SER A 28 17.39 15.92 2.90
N HIS A 29 16.51 14.93 3.06
CA HIS A 29 15.72 14.37 1.97
C HIS A 29 14.29 14.89 1.99
N ARG A 30 13.78 15.31 0.83
CA ARG A 30 12.37 15.64 0.67
C ARG A 30 11.56 14.35 0.69
N THR A 31 10.93 14.05 1.81
CA THR A 31 10.36 12.72 2.09
C THR A 31 8.84 12.77 2.11
N CYS A 32 8.17 11.90 1.36
CA CYS A 32 6.73 11.68 1.51
C CYS A 32 6.50 10.42 2.32
N ILE A 33 5.88 10.55 3.49
CA ILE A 33 5.49 9.44 4.36
C ILE A 33 4.02 9.16 4.12
N ILE A 34 3.71 7.93 3.73
CA ILE A 34 2.36 7.48 3.37
C ILE A 34 1.96 6.35 4.31
N ASP A 35 0.91 6.55 5.09
CA ASP A 35 0.29 5.48 5.86
C ASP A 35 -0.74 4.75 5.00
N VAL A 36 -0.45 3.50 4.62
CA VAL A 36 -1.31 2.74 3.70
C VAL A 36 -2.69 2.50 4.27
N THR A 37 -2.82 2.41 5.60
CA THR A 37 -4.10 2.18 6.28
C THR A 37 -5.04 3.39 6.22
N SER A 38 -4.50 4.56 5.83
CA SER A 38 -5.26 5.79 5.66
C SER A 38 -5.99 5.89 4.31
N PHE A 39 -5.81 4.91 3.41
CA PHE A 39 -6.37 4.91 2.07
C PHE A 39 -7.34 3.75 1.87
N TYR A 40 -8.44 4.01 1.17
CA TYR A 40 -9.47 3.01 0.88
C TYR A 40 -9.15 2.16 -0.36
N SER A 41 -8.24 2.63 -1.23
CA SER A 41 -7.89 1.92 -2.45
C SER A 41 -6.46 2.23 -2.95
N ILE A 42 -5.90 1.31 -3.75
CA ILE A 42 -4.63 1.53 -4.48
C ILE A 42 -4.72 2.76 -5.38
N LYS A 43 -5.90 3.06 -5.95
CA LYS A 43 -6.12 4.26 -6.78
C LYS A 43 -5.89 5.54 -5.97
N ASP A 44 -6.31 5.58 -4.72
CA ASP A 44 -6.13 6.74 -3.85
C ASP A 44 -4.65 6.92 -3.47
N ILE A 45 -3.94 5.81 -3.22
CA ILE A 45 -2.50 5.81 -2.99
C ILE A 45 -1.75 6.33 -4.24
N ILE A 46 -2.12 5.85 -5.44
CA ILE A 46 -1.54 6.34 -6.71
C ILE A 46 -1.77 7.86 -6.85
N HIS A 47 -2.98 8.34 -6.54
CA HIS A 47 -3.27 9.76 -6.60
C HIS A 47 -2.42 10.54 -5.60
N CYS A 48 -2.29 10.04 -4.37
CA CYS A 48 -1.43 10.62 -3.34
C CYS A 48 0.04 10.73 -3.78
N VAL A 49 0.61 9.65 -4.33
CA VAL A 49 1.99 9.61 -4.84
C VAL A 49 2.19 10.63 -5.97
N ARG A 50 1.23 10.73 -6.91
CA ARG A 50 1.27 11.72 -8.00
C ARG A 50 1.25 13.16 -7.50
N ARG A 51 0.44 13.48 -6.50
CA ARG A 51 0.43 14.82 -5.87
C ARG A 51 1.77 15.17 -5.22
N ASN A 52 2.52 14.15 -4.78
CA ASN A 52 3.80 14.27 -4.10
C ASN A 52 5.01 13.96 -5.02
N VAL A 53 4.87 14.09 -6.35
CA VAL A 53 5.91 13.74 -7.36
C VAL A 53 7.27 14.39 -7.13
N TYR A 54 7.32 15.55 -6.48
CA TYR A 54 8.58 16.25 -6.20
C TYR A 54 9.32 15.72 -4.96
N SER A 55 8.82 14.68 -4.31
CA SER A 55 9.51 14.02 -3.20
C SER A 55 10.69 13.22 -3.71
N THR A 56 11.84 13.35 -3.04
CA THR A 56 13.05 12.59 -3.38
C THR A 56 12.95 11.11 -3.00
N ARG A 57 12.11 10.78 -2.03
CA ARG A 57 11.82 9.41 -1.60
C ARG A 57 10.44 9.30 -0.98
N PHE A 58 9.88 8.12 -1.04
CA PHE A 58 8.63 7.72 -0.40
C PHE A 58 8.92 6.68 0.68
N MET A 59 8.21 6.80 1.80
CA MET A 59 8.27 5.84 2.90
C MET A 59 6.84 5.43 3.23
N PHE A 60 6.54 4.14 3.11
CA PHE A 60 5.23 3.61 3.45
C PHE A 60 5.23 3.05 4.86
N ILE A 61 4.23 3.45 5.63
CA ILE A 61 3.89 2.87 6.92
C ILE A 61 2.78 1.86 6.67
N GLY A 62 2.97 0.64 7.16
CA GLY A 62 1.97 -0.42 7.09
C GLY A 62 2.20 -1.46 8.18
N ASP A 63 1.37 -2.48 8.21
CA ASP A 63 1.45 -3.59 9.17
C ASP A 63 1.50 -4.95 8.46
N ALA A 64 1.47 -6.05 9.20
CA ALA A 64 1.26 -7.38 8.63
C ALA A 64 -0.23 -7.68 8.30
N GLY A 65 -1.09 -6.67 8.32
CA GLY A 65 -2.54 -6.79 8.08
C GLY A 65 -2.87 -7.00 6.60
N VAL A 66 -4.11 -7.40 6.33
CA VAL A 66 -4.62 -7.72 4.97
C VAL A 66 -4.42 -6.55 4.00
N HIS A 67 -4.66 -5.31 4.45
CA HIS A 67 -4.48 -4.10 3.63
C HIS A 67 -3.02 -3.84 3.23
N SER A 68 -2.08 -4.28 4.07
CA SER A 68 -0.66 -4.05 3.90
C SER A 68 0.03 -5.21 3.18
N ARG A 69 -0.56 -6.42 3.16
CA ARG A 69 0.01 -7.60 2.48
C ARG A 69 0.22 -7.38 0.98
N ALA A 70 -0.76 -6.81 0.30
CA ALA A 70 -0.64 -6.50 -1.12
C ALA A 70 0.41 -5.42 -1.41
N LEU A 71 0.73 -4.57 -0.44
CA LEU A 71 1.72 -3.50 -0.59
C LEU A 71 2.99 -3.76 0.23
N LEU A 72 3.18 -5.00 0.71
CA LEU A 72 4.29 -5.38 1.57
C LEU A 72 5.66 -4.99 0.97
N PRO A 73 5.90 -5.13 -0.36
CA PRO A 73 7.15 -4.69 -0.98
C PRO A 73 7.43 -3.18 -0.87
N LEU A 74 6.41 -2.36 -0.63
CA LEU A 74 6.53 -0.91 -0.47
C LEU A 74 6.70 -0.49 1.00
N ILE A 75 6.33 -1.34 1.98
CA ILE A 75 6.36 -0.98 3.40
C ILE A 75 7.81 -0.80 3.87
N THR A 76 8.12 0.42 4.29
CA THR A 76 9.44 0.80 4.82
C THR A 76 9.45 0.96 6.34
N ILE A 77 8.28 1.14 6.94
CA ILE A 77 8.10 1.34 8.38
C ILE A 77 6.92 0.48 8.83
N GLU A 78 7.14 -0.35 9.86
CA GLU A 78 6.05 -1.10 10.49
C GLU A 78 5.29 -0.20 11.47
N SER A 79 3.96 -0.17 11.37
CA SER A 79 3.09 0.74 12.13
C SER A 79 3.17 0.56 13.64
N LYS A 80 3.54 -0.65 14.09
CA LYS A 80 3.66 -1.01 15.50
C LYS A 80 5.03 -0.68 16.09
N TRP A 81 5.97 -0.20 15.29
CA TRP A 81 7.29 0.17 15.79
C TRP A 81 7.22 1.39 16.72
N PRO A 82 8.10 1.45 17.74
CA PRO A 82 8.23 2.64 18.56
C PRO A 82 8.78 3.83 17.75
N LEU A 83 8.48 5.05 18.18
CA LEU A 83 8.86 6.28 17.48
C LEU A 83 10.39 6.41 17.27
N SER A 84 11.20 5.83 18.15
CA SER A 84 12.66 5.77 17.97
C SER A 84 13.06 5.00 16.71
N ARG A 85 12.35 3.93 16.36
CA ARG A 85 12.58 3.18 15.11
C ARG A 85 12.11 3.94 13.88
N TYR A 86 11.05 4.74 14.00
CA TYR A 86 10.64 5.66 12.94
C TYR A 86 11.74 6.68 12.66
N TYR A 87 12.32 7.26 13.71
CA TYR A 87 13.45 8.18 13.57
C TYR A 87 14.62 7.52 12.84
N GLU A 88 15.03 6.32 13.27
CA GLU A 88 16.10 5.55 12.61
C GLU A 88 15.79 5.26 11.14
N ALA A 89 14.55 4.84 10.83
CA ALA A 89 14.13 4.59 9.46
C ALA A 89 14.20 5.88 8.62
N ILE A 90 13.64 6.98 9.10
CA ILE A 90 13.67 8.27 8.37
C ILE A 90 15.12 8.73 8.16
N ARG A 91 16.01 8.50 9.13
CA ARG A 91 17.41 8.91 9.03
C ARG A 91 18.22 8.05 8.06
N HIS A 92 18.04 6.74 8.09
CA HIS A 92 18.96 5.78 7.46
C HIS A 92 18.37 5.03 6.26
N CYS A 93 17.05 4.87 6.17
CA CYS A 93 16.43 4.18 5.05
C CYS A 93 16.39 5.10 3.82
N PRO A 94 16.89 4.67 2.64
CA PRO A 94 16.80 5.48 1.43
C PRO A 94 15.36 5.72 0.96
N GLY A 95 14.40 4.92 1.46
CA GLY A 95 13.02 4.92 0.97
C GLY A 95 12.93 4.34 -0.45
N VAL A 96 11.83 4.63 -1.13
CA VAL A 96 11.56 4.18 -2.50
C VAL A 96 11.40 5.40 -3.40
N ASP A 97 12.02 5.39 -4.59
CA ASP A 97 11.87 6.48 -5.55
C ASP A 97 10.50 6.47 -6.24
N TYR A 98 10.10 7.61 -6.80
CA TYR A 98 8.79 7.78 -7.46
C TYR A 98 8.51 6.73 -8.54
N LYS A 99 9.51 6.42 -9.38
CA LYS A 99 9.33 5.50 -10.51
C LYS A 99 9.05 4.10 -9.98
N THR A 100 9.88 3.62 -9.06
CA THR A 100 9.72 2.30 -8.45
C THR A 100 8.38 2.17 -7.72
N VAL A 101 7.95 3.20 -6.97
CA VAL A 101 6.63 3.22 -6.33
C VAL A 101 5.51 3.12 -7.36
N MET A 102 5.56 3.93 -8.41
CA MET A 102 4.51 3.96 -9.43
C MET A 102 4.44 2.66 -10.23
N ASP A 103 5.58 2.07 -10.60
CA ASP A 103 5.64 0.80 -11.31
C ASP A 103 4.96 -0.31 -10.47
N LEU A 104 5.31 -0.40 -9.17
CA LEU A 104 4.71 -1.38 -8.26
C LEU A 104 3.20 -1.15 -8.06
N LEU A 105 2.77 0.09 -7.83
CA LEU A 105 1.34 0.40 -7.63
C LEU A 105 0.51 0.16 -8.89
N LEU A 106 1.06 0.45 -10.07
CA LEU A 106 0.39 0.20 -11.35
C LEU A 106 0.33 -1.31 -11.66
N ALA A 107 1.39 -2.06 -11.40
CA ALA A 107 1.40 -3.51 -11.53
C ALA A 107 0.33 -4.15 -10.63
N HIS A 108 0.22 -3.73 -9.36
CA HIS A 108 -0.83 -4.20 -8.45
C HIS A 108 -2.22 -3.80 -8.93
N ARG A 109 -2.41 -2.55 -9.37
CA ARG A 109 -3.70 -2.09 -9.92
C ARG A 109 -4.13 -2.90 -11.15
N ASN A 110 -3.19 -3.26 -12.01
CA ASN A 110 -3.46 -4.01 -13.23
C ASN A 110 -3.49 -5.54 -12.99
N MET A 111 -3.32 -5.98 -11.74
CA MET A 111 -3.19 -7.38 -11.37
C MET A 111 -2.12 -8.08 -12.23
N GLU A 112 -1.02 -7.40 -12.54
CA GLU A 112 -0.08 -7.85 -13.58
C GLU A 112 0.50 -9.24 -13.30
N HIS A 113 0.73 -9.55 -12.02
CA HIS A 113 1.22 -10.85 -11.55
C HIS A 113 0.12 -11.91 -11.37
N PHE A 114 -1.13 -11.57 -11.63
CA PHE A 114 -2.24 -12.51 -11.52
C PHE A 114 -2.36 -13.31 -12.80
N SER A 115 -2.55 -14.63 -12.67
CA SER A 115 -2.86 -15.49 -13.80
C SER A 115 -4.18 -15.07 -14.46
N HIS A 116 -4.39 -15.45 -15.72
CA HIS A 116 -5.66 -15.20 -16.39
C HIS A 116 -6.85 -15.72 -15.57
N ARG A 117 -6.68 -16.89 -14.94
CA ARG A 117 -7.70 -17.53 -14.11
C ARG A 117 -8.01 -16.72 -12.84
N GLU A 118 -6.99 -16.18 -12.18
CA GLU A 118 -7.18 -15.32 -11.01
C GLU A 118 -7.89 -14.00 -11.37
N LYS A 119 -7.51 -13.38 -12.49
CA LYS A 119 -8.18 -12.18 -12.99
C LYS A 119 -9.66 -12.45 -13.26
N THR A 120 -9.96 -13.53 -14.00
CA THR A 120 -11.34 -13.94 -14.30
C THR A 120 -12.15 -14.22 -13.02
N THR A 121 -11.50 -14.79 -12.00
CA THR A 121 -12.11 -15.03 -10.68
C THR A 121 -12.48 -13.72 -9.99
N VAL A 122 -11.53 -12.79 -9.86
CA VAL A 122 -11.76 -11.48 -9.22
C VAL A 122 -12.84 -10.69 -9.96
N TYR A 123 -12.79 -10.65 -11.30
CA TYR A 123 -13.80 -9.96 -12.10
C TYR A 123 -15.19 -10.61 -11.99
N GLY A 124 -15.27 -11.94 -12.00
CA GLY A 124 -16.53 -12.67 -11.81
C GLY A 124 -17.17 -12.35 -10.45
N LEU A 125 -16.36 -12.31 -9.38
CA LEU A 125 -16.82 -11.96 -8.04
C LEU A 125 -17.32 -10.52 -7.96
N LEU A 126 -16.60 -9.57 -8.56
CA LEU A 126 -16.98 -8.15 -8.58
C LEU A 126 -18.28 -7.90 -9.36
N LEU A 127 -18.50 -8.61 -10.47
CA LEU A 127 -19.68 -8.42 -11.32
C LEU A 127 -20.94 -9.07 -10.75
N LYS A 128 -20.80 -10.22 -10.10
CA LYS A 128 -21.94 -11.03 -9.66
C LYS A 128 -22.25 -10.89 -8.17
N GLY A 129 -21.29 -10.42 -7.36
CA GLY A 129 -21.45 -10.29 -5.90
C GLY A 129 -21.63 -11.63 -5.17
N SER A 130 -21.40 -12.75 -5.86
CA SER A 130 -21.65 -14.11 -5.37
C SER A 130 -20.61 -15.06 -5.95
N MET A 131 -19.96 -15.85 -5.07
CA MET A 131 -18.98 -16.86 -5.50
C MET A 131 -19.60 -17.94 -6.39
N ILE A 132 -20.86 -18.28 -6.13
CA ILE A 132 -21.58 -19.31 -6.89
C ILE A 132 -21.88 -18.80 -8.31
N ASP A 133 -22.37 -17.57 -8.43
CA ASP A 133 -22.72 -16.98 -9.72
C ASP A 133 -21.47 -16.63 -10.54
N ALA A 134 -20.39 -16.20 -9.88
CA ALA A 134 -19.09 -16.04 -10.51
C ALA A 134 -18.57 -17.37 -11.07
N ALA A 135 -18.63 -18.46 -10.28
CA ALA A 135 -18.19 -19.79 -10.70
C ALA A 135 -18.99 -20.32 -11.90
N ASN A 136 -20.31 -20.16 -11.89
CA ASN A 136 -21.19 -20.59 -12.97
C ASN A 136 -20.90 -19.84 -14.28
N GLU A 137 -20.67 -18.52 -14.21
CA GLU A 137 -20.35 -17.69 -15.38
C GLU A 137 -19.04 -18.12 -16.05
N ILE A 138 -18.05 -18.51 -15.26
CA ILE A 138 -16.73 -18.91 -15.77
C ILE A 138 -16.65 -20.41 -16.08
N GLY A 139 -17.77 -21.13 -15.96
CA GLY A 139 -17.87 -22.56 -16.28
C GLY A 139 -17.16 -23.49 -15.29
N VAL A 140 -16.93 -23.04 -14.05
CA VAL A 140 -16.24 -23.81 -13.00
C VAL A 140 -17.25 -24.24 -11.93
N ARG A 141 -17.07 -25.43 -11.36
CA ARG A 141 -17.92 -25.89 -10.25
C ARG A 141 -17.74 -24.97 -9.04
N PRO A 142 -18.83 -24.47 -8.41
CA PRO A 142 -18.73 -23.59 -7.25
C PRO A 142 -17.87 -24.12 -6.11
N SER A 143 -17.90 -25.43 -5.85
CA SER A 143 -17.08 -26.06 -4.80
C SER A 143 -15.57 -25.98 -5.07
N CYS A 144 -15.15 -26.15 -6.32
CA CYS A 144 -13.75 -25.97 -6.73
C CYS A 144 -13.32 -24.51 -6.64
N PHE A 145 -14.20 -23.61 -7.09
CA PHE A 145 -13.96 -22.18 -7.08
C PHE A 145 -13.84 -21.60 -5.66
N ILE A 146 -14.69 -22.06 -4.73
CA ILE A 146 -14.68 -21.65 -3.33
C ILE A 146 -13.44 -22.17 -2.59
N ASN A 147 -13.05 -23.44 -2.79
CA ASN A 147 -11.85 -23.98 -2.17
C ASN A 147 -10.59 -23.23 -2.64
N GLU A 148 -10.46 -22.97 -3.94
CA GLU A 148 -9.35 -22.20 -4.47
C GLU A 148 -9.35 -20.77 -3.90
N SER A 149 -10.51 -20.09 -3.89
CA SER A 149 -10.66 -18.74 -3.33
C SER A 149 -10.30 -18.64 -1.83
N ILE A 150 -10.53 -19.71 -1.06
CA ILE A 150 -10.16 -19.78 0.37
C ILE A 150 -8.66 -19.94 0.56
N ASP A 151 -7.98 -20.71 -0.30
CA ASP A 151 -6.53 -20.83 -0.27
C ASP A 151 -5.84 -19.49 -0.59
N TRP A 152 -6.42 -18.68 -1.49
CA TRP A 152 -5.97 -17.31 -1.77
C TRP A 152 -6.12 -16.35 -0.58
N LEU A 153 -7.15 -16.50 0.26
CA LEU A 153 -7.37 -15.65 1.44
C LEU A 153 -6.47 -16.03 2.64
N ARG A 154 -5.86 -17.21 2.59
CA ARG A 154 -4.98 -17.74 3.65
C ARG A 154 -3.50 -17.44 3.43
N CYS A 155 -3.08 -17.10 2.21
CA CYS A 155 -1.77 -16.52 1.89
C CYS A 155 -1.78 -15.00 2.12
#